data_AF-A0A7Y6Z8T4-F1
#
_entry.id   AF-A0A7Y6Z8T4-F1
#
_cell.length_a   1.000
_cell.length_b   1.000
_cell.length_c   1.000
_cell.angle_alpha   90.00
_cell.angle_beta   90.00
_cell.angle_gamma   90.00
#
_symmetry.space_group_name_H-M   'P 1'
#
loop_
_entity.id
_entity.type
_entity.pdbx_description
1 polymer ?
#
loop_
_entity_poly.entity_id
_entity_poly.type
_entity_poly.pdbx_seq_one_letter_code
_entity_poly.pdbx_strand_id
1 'polypeptide(L)' 'MAVFTVILTDGTRGKVEASHVRPGDKVTVSLQDDDGSAIQRDGEVQDVLCQSD' A
#
# COMPACT_ATOMS: atom_id res chain seq x y z
N MET A 1 -11.54 -7.77 5.57
CA MET A 1 -10.31 -7.32 4.88
C MET A 1 -10.28 -5.80 5.05
N ALA A 2 -9.15 -5.21 5.46
CA ALA A 2 -9.07 -3.77 5.69
C ALA A 2 -8.29 -3.12 4.54
N VAL A 3 -8.69 -1.91 4.16
CA VAL A 3 -8.00 -1.12 3.14
C VAL A 3 -7.09 -0.13 3.86
N PHE A 4 -5.85 -0.01 3.42
CA PHE A 4 -4.86 0.87 4.01
C PHE A 4 -4.38 1.86 2.96
N THR A 5 -4.15 3.10 3.38
CA THR A 5 -3.39 4.04 2.55
C THR A 5 -1.91 3.87 2.88
N VAL A 6 -1.14 3.60 1.85
CA VAL A 6 0.31 3.54 1.90
C VAL A 6 0.89 4.73 1.17
N ILE A 7 1.94 5.31 1.74
CA ILE A 7 2.75 6.30 1.04
C ILE A 7 4.07 5.64 0.70
N LEU A 8 4.32 5.54 -0.59
CA LEU A 8 5.55 5.03 -1.14
C LEU A 8 6.69 6.04 -0.95
N THR A 9 7.92 5.55 -1.01
CA THR A 9 9.14 6.35 -0.82
C THR A 9 9.31 7.50 -1.82
N ASP A 10 8.68 7.42 -3.00
CA ASP A 10 8.63 8.49 -4.00
C ASP A 10 7.52 9.53 -3.75
N GLY A 11 6.75 9.38 -2.66
CA GLY A 11 5.61 10.23 -2.32
C GLY A 11 4.29 9.78 -2.97
N THR A 12 4.30 8.74 -3.79
CA THR A 12 3.10 8.18 -4.41
C THR A 12 2.19 7.57 -3.35
N ARG A 13 0.88 7.84 -3.42
CA ARG A 13 -0.12 7.27 -2.52
C ARG A 13 -0.78 6.06 -3.17
N GLY A 14 -0.71 4.91 -2.52
CA GLY A 14 -1.37 3.68 -2.91
C GLY A 14 -2.44 3.26 -1.91
N LYS A 15 -3.41 2.46 -2.36
CA LYS A 15 -4.32 1.73 -1.47
C LYS A 15 -3.95 0.25 -1.53
N VAL A 16 -3.76 -0.37 -0.39
CA VAL A 16 -3.48 -1.81 -0.28
C VAL A 16 -4.51 -2.47 0.61
N GLU A 17 -4.96 -3.63 0.21
CA GLU A 17 -5.87 -4.43 1.03
C GLU A 17 -5.08 -5.51 1.77
N ALA A 18 -5.16 -5.50 3.08
CA ALA A 18 -4.42 -6.44 3.92
C ALA A 18 -5.22 -6.78 5.17
N SER A 19 -4.85 -7.89 5.82
CA SER A 19 -5.52 -8.35 7.05
C SER A 19 -4.68 -8.14 8.30
N HIS A 20 -3.36 -7.99 8.15
CA HIS A 20 -2.38 -8.00 9.26
C HIS A 20 -1.33 -6.90 9.12
N VAL A 21 -1.73 -5.69 8.72
CA VAL A 21 -0.82 -4.52 8.70
C VAL A 21 -1.39 -3.43 9.59
N ARG A 22 -0.51 -2.60 10.13
CA ARG A 22 -0.83 -1.48 11.02
C ARG A 22 -0.20 -0.20 10.51
N PRO A 23 -0.75 0.98 10.84
CA PRO A 23 -0.05 2.25 10.62
C PRO A 23 1.36 2.22 11.21
N GLY A 24 2.35 2.65 10.44
CA GLY A 24 3.78 2.58 10.75
C GLY A 24 4.48 1.31 10.26
N ASP A 25 3.74 0.29 9.78
CA ASP A 25 4.37 -0.89 9.18
C ASP A 25 5.01 -0.54 7.84
N LYS A 26 6.22 -1.06 7.62
CA LYS A 26 6.89 -1.01 6.32
C LYS A 26 6.33 -2.11 5.44
N VAL A 27 5.93 -1.73 4.23
CA VAL A 27 5.34 -2.65 3.25
C VAL A 27 6.03 -2.49 1.91
N THR A 28 6.14 -3.60 1.17
CA THR A 28 6.60 -3.60 -0.21
C THR A 28 5.39 -3.85 -1.11
N VAL A 29 5.09 -2.90 -1.98
CA VAL A 29 3.95 -2.93 -2.90
C VAL A 29 4.47 -3.33 -4.28
N SER A 30 3.87 -4.36 -4.85
CA SER A 30 4.09 -4.73 -6.25
C SER A 30 3.10 -3.97 -7.13
N LEU A 31 3.59 -2.99 -7.88
CA LEU A 31 2.81 -2.29 -8.90
C LEU A 31 3.11 -2.96 -10.24
N GLN A 32 2.10 -3.04 -11.10
CA GLN A 32 2.30 -3.42 -12.48
C GLN A 32 2.41 -2.15 -13.32
N ASP A 33 3.53 -2.01 -14.03
CA ASP A 33 3.74 -0.94 -15.00
C ASP A 33 2.93 -1.19 -16.28
N ASP A 34 2.75 -0.17 -17.12
CA ASP A 34 1.91 -0.26 -18.33
C ASP A 34 2.46 -1.28 -19.33
N ASP A 35 3.79 -1.46 -19.33
CA ASP A 35 4.51 -2.49 -20.09
C ASP A 35 4.34 -3.92 -19.52
N GLY A 36 3.49 -4.10 -18.50
CA GLY A 36 3.24 -5.38 -17.83
C GLY A 36 4.33 -5.82 -16.84
N SER A 37 5.39 -5.02 -16.67
CA SER A 37 6.49 -5.29 -15.74
C SER A 37 6.06 -5.07 -14.30
N ALA A 38 6.36 -6.02 -13.42
CA ALA A 38 6.12 -5.84 -11.99
C ALA A 38 7.27 -5.03 -11.37
N ILE A 39 6.95 -3.84 -10.84
CA ILE A 39 7.88 -3.03 -10.05
C ILE A 39 7.54 -3.18 -8.57
N GLN A 40 8.55 -3.46 -7.75
CA GLN A 40 8.38 -3.49 -6.30
C GLN A 40 8.80 -2.14 -5.73
N ARG A 41 7.99 -1.59 -4.83
CA ARG A 41 8.23 -0.30 -4.18
C ARG A 41 8.00 -0.41 -2.70
N ASP A 42 8.96 0.07 -1.93
CA ASP A 42 8.82 0.17 -0.48
C ASP A 42 8.05 1.43 -0.10
N GLY A 43 7.18 1.27 0.89
CA GLY A 43 6.38 2.32 1.48
C GLY A 43 6.08 2.06 2.94
N GLU A 44 5.41 3.03 3.54
CA GLU A 44 4.94 2.95 4.92
C GLU A 44 3.42 3.08 4.96
N VAL A 45 2.78 2.23 5.75
CA VAL A 45 1.35 2.32 6.01
C VAL A 45 1.10 3.57 6.85
N GLN A 46 0.37 4.53 6.30
CA GLN A 46 0.11 5.78 7.01
C GLN A 46 -1.19 5.72 7.79
N ASP A 47 -2.24 5.13 7.20
CA ASP A 47 -3.55 5.12 7.83
C ASP A 47 -4.42 3.93 7.39
N VAL A 48 -5.29 3.49 8.28
CA VAL A 48 -6.31 2.46 8.03
C VAL A 48 -7.56 3.15 7.51
N LEU A 49 -7.90 2.93 6.23
CA LEU A 49 -9.28 3.13 5.80
C LEU A 49 -10.08 1.89 6.19
N CYS A 50 -10.66 1.93 7.39
CA CYS A 50 -11.78 1.05 7.69
C CYS A 50 -12.84 1.30 6.61
N GLN A 51 -13.05 0.34 5.69
CA GLN A 51 -14.28 0.31 4.93
C GLN A 51 -15.40 0.12 5.96
N SER A 52 -16.11 1.21 6.22
CA SER A 52 -17.39 1.12 6.91
C SER A 52 -18.34 0.48 5.91
N ASP A 53 -18.95 -0.62 6.36
CA ASP A 53 -19.94 -1.51 5.72
C ASP A 53 -20.77 -0.88 4.58
#